data_AF-A0A3B9R5X3-F1
#
_entry.id   AF-A0A3B9R5X3-F1
#
_cell.length_a   1.000
_cell.length_b   1.000
_cell.length_c   1.000
_cell.angle_alpha   90.00
_cell.angle_beta   90.00
_cell.angle_gamma   90.00
#
_symmetry.space_group_name_H-M   'P 1'
#
loop_
_entity.id
_entity.type
_entity.pdbx_description
1 polymer ?
#
loop_
_entity_poly.entity_id
_entity_poly.type
_entity_poly.pdbx_seq_one_letter_code
_entity_poly.pdbx_strand_id
1 'polypeptide(L)'
;YTAAIYAAAVDADILEIWTDVSGMYTANPKMVKQAKAIPHISYEEAMELSHFGAKVLYPPTIQPVLSKGISIVIKNTFSPEEKGTLITKSKNEKGKTVRGISHIGNIAL
;
A
#
# COMPACT_ATOMS: atom_id res chain seq x y z
N TYR A 1 1.10 11.23 -3.93
CA TYR A 1 2.16 12.08 -3.35
C TYR A 1 1.60 13.34 -2.70
N THR A 2 0.94 14.22 -3.46
CA THR A 2 0.38 15.51 -2.96
C THR A 2 -0.44 15.37 -1.67
N ALA A 3 -1.35 14.40 -1.61
CA ALA A 3 -2.16 14.16 -0.41
C ALA A 3 -1.31 13.82 0.84
N ALA A 4 -0.18 13.13 0.69
CA ALA A 4 0.72 12.82 1.80
C ALA A 4 1.44 14.07 2.33
N ILE A 5 1.81 15.00 1.45
CA ILE A 5 2.40 16.28 1.85
C ILE A 5 1.38 17.07 2.68
N TYR A 6 0.13 17.16 2.20
CA TYR A 6 -0.93 17.84 2.95
C TYR A 6 -1.22 17.17 4.28
N ALA A 7 -1.37 15.84 4.31
CA ALA A 7 -1.60 15.08 5.54
C ALA A 7 -0.49 15.34 6.58
N ALA A 8 0.77 15.35 6.15
CA ALA A 8 1.91 15.66 7.02
C ALA A 8 1.94 17.13 7.48
N ALA A 9 1.47 18.06 6.66
CA ALA A 9 1.43 19.48 6.98
C ALA A 9 0.34 19.85 8.00
N VAL A 10 -0.77 19.09 8.02
CA VAL A 10 -1.89 19.31 8.94
C VAL A 10 -1.90 18.34 10.13
N ASP A 11 -0.85 17.52 10.28
CA ASP A 11 -0.76 16.47 11.30
C ASP A 11 -2.00 15.57 11.33
N ALA A 12 -2.47 15.13 10.15
CA ALA A 12 -3.64 14.28 10.03
C ALA A 12 -3.44 12.92 10.74
N ASP A 13 -4.50 12.39 11.35
CA ASP A 13 -4.45 11.06 11.97
C ASP A 13 -4.26 9.93 10.93
N ILE A 14 -4.85 10.11 9.74
CA ILE A 14 -4.90 9.10 8.69
C ILE A 14 -4.87 9.73 7.29
N LEU A 15 -4.16 9.07 6.38
CA LEU A 15 -4.19 9.37 4.95
C LEU A 15 -4.99 8.30 4.22
N GLU A 16 -6.14 8.65 3.67
CA GLU A 16 -6.90 7.75 2.79
C GLU A 16 -6.53 7.94 1.32
N ILE A 17 -6.23 6.83 0.64
CA ILE A 17 -5.99 6.78 -0.80
C ILE A 17 -7.11 5.97 -1.42
N TRP A 18 -7.98 6.65 -2.16
CA TRP A 18 -9.11 6.05 -2.85
C TRP A 18 -8.73 5.74 -4.30
N THR A 19 -8.89 4.47 -4.71
CA THR A 19 -8.49 3.94 -6.01
C THR A 19 -9.55 2.94 -6.53
N ASP A 20 -9.31 2.30 -7.67
CA ASP A 20 -10.21 1.33 -8.31
C ASP A 20 -10.04 -0.11 -7.78
N VAL A 21 -9.19 -0.30 -6.77
CA VAL A 21 -8.90 -1.59 -6.14
C VAL A 21 -9.03 -1.52 -4.62
N SER A 22 -9.41 -2.64 -4.01
CA SER A 22 -9.65 -2.75 -2.57
C SER A 22 -8.39 -2.97 -1.74
N GLY A 23 -7.34 -2.21 -2.04
CA GLY A 23 -6.07 -2.27 -1.35
C GLY A 23 -4.95 -2.97 -2.13
N MET A 24 -3.90 -3.36 -1.40
CA MET A 24 -2.79 -4.15 -1.93
C MET A 24 -3.12 -5.64 -1.87
N TYR A 25 -2.62 -6.39 -2.84
CA TYR A 25 -2.82 -7.84 -2.95
C TYR A 25 -1.48 -8.59 -2.90
N THR A 26 -1.53 -9.86 -2.51
CA THR A 26 -0.34 -10.74 -2.47
C THR A 26 0.29 -10.96 -3.84
N ALA A 27 -0.45 -10.72 -4.93
CA ALA A 27 0.02 -10.72 -6.31
C ALA A 27 -0.96 -9.89 -7.15
N ASN A 28 -0.62 -9.58 -8.41
CA ASN A 28 -1.57 -8.91 -9.31
C ASN A 28 -2.82 -9.81 -9.52
N PRO A 29 -4.02 -9.41 -9.07
CA PRO A 29 -5.22 -10.25 -9.16
C PRO A 29 -5.68 -10.49 -10.60
N LYS A 30 -5.28 -9.63 -11.55
CA LYS A 30 -5.53 -9.84 -12.99
C LYS A 30 -4.70 -10.98 -13.58
N MET A 31 -3.58 -11.35 -12.93
CA MET A 31 -2.68 -12.42 -13.38
C MET A 31 -2.80 -13.68 -12.53
N VAL A 32 -3.02 -13.53 -11.22
CA VAL A 32 -3.08 -14.64 -10.25
C VAL A 32 -4.45 -14.66 -9.60
N LYS A 33 -5.29 -15.63 -9.99
CA LYS A 33 -6.66 -15.78 -9.46
C LYS A 33 -6.70 -16.02 -7.94
N GLN A 34 -5.65 -16.63 -7.38
CA GLN A 34 -5.52 -16.90 -5.96
C GLN A 34 -4.96 -15.70 -5.15
N ALA A 35 -4.76 -14.54 -5.77
CA ALA A 35 -4.28 -13.35 -5.07
C ALA A 35 -5.26 -12.96 -3.96
N LYS A 36 -4.72 -12.71 -2.77
CA LYS A 36 -5.52 -12.31 -1.59
C LYS A 36 -5.25 -10.86 -1.26
N ALA A 37 -6.27 -10.14 -0.81
CA ALA A 37 -6.09 -8.80 -0.26
C ALA A 37 -5.22 -8.87 1.01
N ILE A 38 -4.32 -7.90 1.15
CA ILE A 38 -3.46 -7.76 2.32
C ILE A 38 -4.15 -6.78 3.28
N PRO A 39 -4.69 -7.21 4.42
CA PRO A 39 -5.44 -6.31 5.30
C PRO A 39 -4.52 -5.30 6.01
N HIS A 40 -3.28 -5.71 6.31
CA HIS A 40 -2.30 -4.90 7.01
C HIS A 40 -0.88 -5.17 6.48
N ILE A 41 -0.12 -4.09 6.31
CA ILE A 41 1.26 -4.12 5.83
C ILE A 41 2.08 -3.00 6.47
N SER A 42 3.39 -3.19 6.63
CA SER A 42 4.29 -2.13 7.10
C SER A 42 4.60 -1.13 5.98
N TYR A 43 5.08 0.06 6.34
CA TYR A 43 5.54 1.05 5.35
C TYR A 43 6.64 0.50 4.45
N GLU A 44 7.60 -0.23 5.02
CA GLU A 44 8.73 -0.80 4.30
C GLU A 44 8.23 -1.86 3.30
N GLU A 45 7.39 -2.79 3.74
CA GLU A 45 6.83 -3.83 2.87
C GLU A 45 5.99 -3.22 1.73
N ALA A 46 5.19 -2.19 2.02
CA ALA A 46 4.40 -1.49 1.00
C ALA A 46 5.30 -0.75 -0.01
N MET A 47 6.35 -0.08 0.47
CA MET A 47 7.32 0.62 -0.38
C MET A 47 8.04 -0.33 -1.32
N GLU A 48 8.52 -1.47 -0.82
CA GLU A 48 9.20 -2.51 -1.61
C GLU A 48 8.27 -3.10 -2.67
N LEU A 49 7.06 -3.53 -2.29
CA LEU A 49 6.10 -4.07 -3.25
C LEU A 49 5.76 -3.07 -4.35
N SER A 50 5.57 -1.80 -3.98
CA SER A 50 5.25 -0.75 -4.94
C SER A 50 6.42 -0.39 -5.85
N HIS A 51 7.65 -0.44 -5.33
CA HIS A 51 8.85 -0.24 -6.13
C HIS A 51 8.98 -1.33 -7.21
N PHE A 52 8.67 -2.58 -6.85
CA PHE A 52 8.78 -3.74 -7.75
C PHE A 52 7.53 -4.07 -8.57
N GLY A 53 6.64 -3.08 -8.78
CA GLY A 53 5.57 -3.17 -9.78
C GLY A 53 4.15 -3.34 -9.24
N ALA A 54 3.93 -3.34 -7.91
CA ALA A 54 2.59 -3.18 -7.35
C ALA A 54 2.13 -1.71 -7.47
N LYS A 55 1.61 -1.34 -8.64
CA LYS A 55 1.23 0.03 -9.06
C LYS A 55 0.08 0.71 -8.30
N VAL A 56 -0.24 0.26 -7.09
CA VAL A 56 -1.32 0.84 -6.26
C VAL A 56 -0.86 2.13 -5.57
N LEU A 57 0.43 2.23 -5.25
CA LEU A 57 1.00 3.35 -4.52
C LEU A 57 2.30 3.80 -5.20
N TYR A 58 2.48 5.11 -5.35
CA TYR A 58 3.75 5.68 -5.79
C TYR A 58 4.70 5.76 -4.58
N PRO A 59 5.83 5.02 -4.53
CA PRO A 59 6.63 4.84 -3.32
C PRO A 59 7.05 6.14 -2.60
N PRO A 60 7.44 7.22 -3.29
CA PRO A 60 7.76 8.50 -2.64
C PRO A 60 6.59 9.13 -1.86
N THR A 61 5.35 8.68 -2.09
CA THR A 61 4.16 9.10 -1.32
C THR A 61 4.23 8.70 0.14
N ILE A 62 4.97 7.65 0.51
CA ILE A 62 5.07 7.21 1.90
C ILE A 62 5.94 8.17 2.73
N GLN A 63 6.95 8.81 2.15
CA GLN A 63 7.96 9.56 2.91
C GLN A 63 7.41 10.67 3.82
N PRO A 64 6.48 11.55 3.37
CA PRO A 64 5.98 12.64 4.21
C PRO A 64 5.19 12.15 5.43
N VAL A 65 4.44 11.04 5.27
CA VAL A 65 3.60 10.47 6.32
C VAL A 65 4.38 9.55 7.25
N LEU A 66 5.42 8.88 6.74
CA LEU A 66 6.34 8.05 7.52
C LEU A 66 7.00 8.84 8.65
N SER A 67 7.52 10.03 8.34
CA SER A 67 8.24 10.87 9.32
C SER A 67 7.34 11.36 10.46
N LYS A 68 6.04 11.50 10.19
CA LYS A 68 5.01 11.91 11.15
C LYS A 68 4.29 10.73 11.81
N GLY A 69 4.51 9.49 11.35
CA GLY A 69 3.82 8.30 11.85
C GLY A 69 2.35 8.20 11.42
N ILE A 70 1.93 8.94 10.39
CA ILE A 70 0.54 9.01 9.91
C ILE A 70 0.21 7.73 9.13
N SER A 71 -0.81 6.99 9.58
CA SER A 71 -1.23 5.74 8.95
C SER A 71 -1.87 5.98 7.58
N ILE A 72 -1.68 5.06 6.64
CA ILE A 72 -2.28 5.14 5.29
C ILE A 72 -3.32 4.03 5.14
N VAL A 73 -4.46 4.34 4.53
CA VAL A 73 -5.46 3.33 4.16
C VAL A 73 -5.73 3.42 2.66
N ILE A 74 -5.62 2.29 1.97
CA ILE A 74 -5.98 2.18 0.55
C ILE A 74 -7.39 1.61 0.45
N LYS A 75 -8.32 2.36 -0.15
CA LYS A 75 -9.74 2.00 -0.29
C LYS A 75 -10.19 1.98 -1.74
N ASN A 76 -11.28 1.26 -2.00
CA ASN A 76 -11.90 1.17 -3.32
C ASN A 76 -13.07 2.15 -3.45
N THR A 77 -13.04 3.02 -4.45
CA THR A 77 -14.15 3.95 -4.76
C THR A 77 -15.42 3.22 -5.20
N PHE A 78 -15.31 2.05 -5.83
CA PHE A 78 -16.43 1.24 -6.31
C PHE A 78 -17.00 0.30 -5.23
N SER A 79 -16.24 0.06 -4.15
CA SER A 79 -16.65 -0.77 -3.01
C SER A 79 -16.30 -0.10 -1.66
N PRO A 80 -17.00 0.98 -1.25
CA PRO A 80 -16.62 1.77 -0.07
C PRO A 80 -16.67 1.02 1.27
N GLU A 81 -17.49 -0.03 1.33
CA GLU A 81 -17.69 -0.90 2.50
C GLU A 81 -16.51 -1.85 2.75
N GLU A 82 -15.64 -2.03 1.75
CA GLU A 82 -14.47 -2.89 1.89
C GLU A 82 -13.40 -2.22 2.76
N LYS A 83 -12.79 -3.01 3.65
CA LYS A 83 -11.80 -2.51 4.63
C LYS A 83 -10.53 -1.96 3.97
N GLY A 84 -10.18 -2.46 2.78
CA GLY A 84 -8.96 -2.07 2.10
C GLY A 84 -7.69 -2.61 2.76
N THR A 85 -6.58 -1.89 2.57
CA THR A 85 -5.28 -2.20 3.18
C THR A 85 -4.84 -1.07 4.11
N LEU A 86 -4.55 -1.40 5.35
CA LEU A 86 -3.97 -0.50 6.34
C LEU A 86 -2.43 -0.60 6.33
N ILE A 87 -1.76 0.54 6.17
CA ILE A 87 -0.30 0.67 6.17
C ILE A 87 0.13 1.44 7.41
N THR A 88 1.01 0.86 8.22
CA THR A 88 1.48 1.48 9.48
C THR A 88 2.97 1.20 9.75
N LYS A 89 3.53 1.81 10.80
CA LYS A 89 4.91 1.56 11.25
C LYS A 89 5.12 0.18 11.86
N SER A 90 4.03 -0.50 12.25
CA SER A 90 4.14 -1.73 13.04
C SER A 90 4.68 -2.88 12.21
N LYS A 91 5.72 -3.55 12.72
CA LYS A 91 6.15 -4.87 12.23
C LYS A 91 5.06 -5.87 12.58
N ASN A 92 4.65 -6.66 11.60
CA ASN A 92 3.69 -7.72 11.82
C ASN A 92 4.09 -8.60 13.02
N GLU A 93 3.18 -8.68 13.99
CA GLU A 93 3.17 -9.72 14.99
C GLU A 93 2.81 -11.04 14.30
N LYS A 94 3.78 -11.96 14.23
CA LYS A 94 3.65 -13.38 13.86
C LYS A 94 3.32 -13.71 12.38
N GLY A 95 4.27 -14.37 11.72
CA GLY A 95 3.94 -15.58 10.93
C GLY A 95 3.97 -15.52 9.40
N LYS A 96 4.34 -14.41 8.74
CA LYS A 96 4.51 -14.38 7.27
C LYS A 96 5.79 -13.68 6.86
N THR A 97 6.76 -14.48 6.40
CA THR A 97 8.05 -14.00 5.85
C THR A 97 7.87 -13.34 4.49
N VAL A 98 6.86 -13.76 3.71
CA VAL A 98 6.57 -13.23 2.36
C VAL A 98 5.18 -12.58 2.37
N ARG A 99 5.12 -11.31 1.98
CA ARG A 99 3.86 -10.53 1.90
C ARG A 99 3.20 -10.59 0.53
N GLY A 100 4.01 -10.62 -0.52
CA GLY A 100 3.51 -10.69 -1.88
C GLY A 100 4.63 -10.87 -2.89
N ILE A 101 4.21 -11.06 -4.13
CA ILE A 101 5.07 -11.19 -5.30
C ILE A 101 4.65 -10.10 -6.28
N SER A 102 5.60 -9.31 -6.73
CA SER A 102 5.42 -8.29 -7.75
C SER A 102 6.39 -8.54 -8.92
N HIS A 103 6.14 -7.88 -10.05
CA HIS A 103 7.02 -7.97 -11.22
C HIS A 103 7.12 -6.60 -11.89
N ILE A 104 8.30 -6.28 -12.40
CA ILE A 104 8.52 -5.14 -13.28
C ILE A 104 8.74 -5.70 -14.70
N GLY A 105 7.90 -5.30 -15.65
CA GLY A 105 8.10 -5.60 -17.07
C GLY A 105 9.02 -4.57 -17.74
N ASN A 106 9.45 -4.87 -18.97
CA ASN A 106 10.25 -3.96 -19.81
C ASN A 106 11.59 -3.53 -19.20
N ILE A 107 12.33 -4.48 -18.62
CA ILE A 107 13.72 -4.26 -18.17
C ILE A 107 14.66 -4.71 -19.30
N ALA A 108 15.64 -3.89 -19.62
CA ALA A 108 16.79 -4.26 -20.45
C ALA A 108 18.00 -4.53 -19.55
N LEU A 109 18.80 -5.55 -19.89
CA LEU A 109 20.00 -5.96 -19.14
C LEU A 109 21.24 -5.22 -19.64
#